data_AF-A0A536JPV4-F1
#
_entry.id   AF-A0A536JPV4-F1
#
_cell.length_a   1.000
_cell.length_b   1.000
_cell.length_c   1.000
_cell.angle_alpha   90.00
_cell.angle_beta   90.00
_cell.angle_gamma   90.00
#
_symmetry.space_group_name_H-M   'P 1'
#
loop_
_entity.id
_entity.type
_entity.pdbx_description
1 polymer ?
#
loop_
_entity_poly.entity_id
_entity_poly.type
_entity_poly.pdbx_seq_one_letter_code
_entity_poly.pdbx_strand_id
1 'polypeptide(L)'
;MSQKERERFLRELGAFSAAGVERAAWGWDQHGEGNIGSFRDAERAALRAIETANRGPRWDEFRRSIFDMTEGRKALVAWQFEHGEKGHKAERAAFGAALALFARDHITHEQFATLARPMDEALPWLLPKEPAHPYPEGDREV
;
A
#
# COMPACT_ATOMS: atom_id res chain seq x y z
N MET A 1 -2.83 -6.59 -10.30
CA MET A 1 -2.60 -7.31 -9.02
C MET A 1 -3.08 -8.76 -9.04
N SER A 2 -2.20 -9.71 -8.71
CA SER A 2 -2.55 -11.14 -8.58
C SER A 2 -3.28 -11.45 -7.27
N GLN A 3 -3.99 -12.59 -7.21
CA GLN A 3 -4.62 -13.06 -5.97
C GLN A 3 -3.60 -13.35 -4.85
N LYS A 4 -2.48 -13.97 -5.19
CA LYS A 4 -1.39 -14.27 -4.24
C LYS A 4 -0.82 -13.02 -3.58
N GLU A 5 -0.70 -11.93 -4.34
CA GLU A 5 -0.20 -10.65 -3.82
C GLU A 5 -1.20 -10.01 -2.85
N ARG A 6 -2.52 -10.18 -3.10
CA ARG A 6 -3.56 -9.69 -2.18
C ARG A 6 -3.55 -10.46 -0.87
N GLU A 7 -3.48 -11.79 -0.97
CA GLU A 7 -3.41 -12.66 0.20
C GLU A 7 -2.14 -12.39 1.02
N ARG A 8 -1.00 -12.14 0.37
CA ARG A 8 0.22 -11.70 1.06
C ARG A 8 0.00 -10.38 1.80
N PHE A 9 -0.53 -9.37 1.13
CA PHE A 9 -0.75 -8.06 1.73
C PHE A 9 -1.69 -8.13 2.94
N LEU A 10 -2.84 -8.81 2.80
CA LEU A 10 -3.79 -8.99 3.90
C LEU A 10 -3.21 -9.82 5.04
N ARG A 11 -2.45 -10.89 4.74
CA ARG A 11 -1.78 -11.69 5.79
C ARG A 11 -0.77 -10.86 6.58
N GLU A 12 0.01 -10.02 5.91
CA GLU A 12 1.04 -9.23 6.58
C GLU A 12 0.43 -8.08 7.39
N LEU A 13 -0.59 -7.38 6.88
CA LEU A 13 -1.40 -6.46 7.68
C LEU A 13 -2.05 -7.18 8.89
N GLY A 14 -2.48 -8.41 8.66
CA GLY A 14 -3.02 -9.34 9.65
C GLY A 14 -2.08 -9.65 10.81
N ALA A 15 -0.78 -9.66 10.53
CA ALA A 15 0.27 -10.03 11.45
C ALA A 15 0.96 -8.82 12.11
N PHE A 16 0.47 -7.60 11.89
CA PHE A 16 1.04 -6.41 12.51
C PHE A 16 0.97 -6.50 14.03
N SER A 17 2.10 -6.23 14.68
CA SER A 17 2.15 -5.80 16.07
C SER A 17 1.87 -4.29 16.16
N ALA A 18 1.72 -3.75 17.37
CA ALA A 18 1.60 -2.30 17.58
C ALA A 18 2.75 -1.53 16.89
N ALA A 19 3.99 -2.04 16.97
CA ALA A 19 5.15 -1.46 16.29
C ALA A 19 5.03 -1.46 14.75
N GLY A 20 4.29 -2.41 14.15
CA GLY A 20 3.97 -2.40 12.73
C GLY A 20 3.03 -1.25 12.37
N VAL A 21 1.99 -1.05 13.17
CA VAL A 21 1.04 0.06 13.04
C VAL A 21 1.74 1.40 13.22
N GLU A 22 2.58 1.54 14.25
CA GLU A 22 3.36 2.75 14.49
C GLU A 22 4.32 3.09 13.35
N ARG A 23 4.98 2.09 12.75
CA ARG A 23 5.83 2.32 11.58
C ARG A 23 5.04 2.78 10.36
N ALA A 24 3.86 2.22 10.13
CA ALA A 24 2.99 2.67 9.05
C ALA A 24 2.50 4.11 9.30
N ALA A 25 2.14 4.45 10.53
CA ALA A 25 1.76 5.82 10.92
C ALA A 25 2.93 6.80 10.75
N TRP A 26 4.14 6.40 11.14
CA TRP A 26 5.33 7.20 10.94
C TRP A 26 5.64 7.40 9.45
N GLY A 27 5.55 6.34 8.65
CA GLY A 27 5.72 6.44 7.20
C GLY A 27 4.67 7.35 6.54
N TRP A 28 3.45 7.37 7.05
CA TRP A 28 2.44 8.37 6.65
C TRP A 28 2.91 9.80 6.94
N ASP A 29 3.41 10.07 8.15
CA ASP A 29 3.87 11.40 8.52
C ASP A 29 5.04 11.88 7.64
N GLN A 30 5.98 10.98 7.35
CA GLN A 30 7.16 11.31 6.55
C GLN A 30 6.84 11.48 5.06
N HIS A 31 6.05 10.57 4.48
CA HIS A 31 5.94 10.44 3.03
C HIS A 31 4.54 10.77 2.49
N GLY A 32 3.50 10.64 3.31
CA GLY A 32 2.11 10.93 2.94
C GLY A 32 1.70 12.36 3.27
N GLU A 33 1.76 12.75 4.54
CA GLU A 33 1.35 14.07 5.01
C GLU A 33 2.25 15.19 4.47
N GLY A 34 3.57 15.00 4.53
CA GLY A 34 4.55 15.93 3.96
C GLY A 34 4.44 16.13 2.44
N ASN A 35 3.81 15.19 1.72
CA ASN A 35 3.59 15.26 0.28
C ASN A 35 2.12 15.01 -0.12
N ILE A 36 1.19 15.55 0.66
CA ILE A 36 -0.24 15.26 0.50
C ILE A 36 -0.79 15.63 -0.89
N GLY A 37 -0.19 16.63 -1.55
CA GLY A 37 -0.54 17.04 -2.92
C GLY A 37 -0.28 15.91 -3.91
N SER A 38 0.97 15.48 -4.04
CA SER A 38 1.33 14.37 -4.94
C SER A 38 0.65 13.06 -4.55
N PHE A 39 0.46 12.82 -3.25
CA PHE A 39 -0.28 11.64 -2.79
C PHE A 39 -1.72 11.64 -3.31
N ARG A 40 -2.46 12.75 -3.15
CA ARG A 40 -3.84 12.89 -3.67
C ARG A 40 -3.90 12.83 -5.19
N ASP A 41 -2.89 13.33 -5.88
CA ASP A 41 -2.83 13.25 -7.34
C ASP A 41 -2.65 11.81 -7.83
N ALA A 42 -1.74 11.07 -7.19
CA ALA A 42 -1.53 9.66 -7.45
C ALA A 42 -2.76 8.82 -7.09
N GLU A 43 -3.42 9.12 -5.96
CA GLU A 43 -4.66 8.46 -5.52
C GLU A 43 -5.78 8.65 -6.56
N ARG A 44 -6.00 9.88 -7.00
CA ARG A 44 -6.98 10.19 -8.05
C ARG A 44 -6.64 9.50 -9.37
N ALA A 45 -5.36 9.44 -9.75
CA ALA A 45 -4.93 8.74 -10.95
C ALA A 45 -5.23 7.23 -10.87
N ALA A 46 -4.92 6.61 -9.73
CA ALA A 46 -5.18 5.19 -9.50
C ALA A 46 -6.67 4.85 -9.49
N LEU A 47 -7.51 5.66 -8.81
CA LEU A 47 -8.96 5.45 -8.81
C LEU A 47 -9.56 5.57 -10.22
N ARG A 48 -9.20 6.63 -10.96
CA ARG A 48 -9.64 6.79 -12.36
C ARG A 48 -9.19 5.63 -13.24
N ALA A 49 -7.98 5.12 -13.03
CA ALA A 49 -7.46 3.98 -13.77
C ALA A 49 -8.24 2.69 -13.47
N ILE A 50 -8.61 2.45 -12.21
CA ILE A 50 -9.47 1.32 -11.79
C ILE A 50 -10.86 1.42 -12.42
N GLU A 51 -11.46 2.60 -12.39
CA GLU A 51 -12.76 2.88 -13.02
C GLU A 51 -12.70 2.62 -14.52
N THR A 52 -11.70 3.18 -15.22
CA THR A 52 -11.50 2.99 -16.66
C THR A 52 -11.30 1.52 -17.04
N ALA A 53 -10.65 0.75 -16.17
CA ALA A 53 -10.44 -0.68 -16.34
C ALA A 53 -11.67 -1.53 -15.97
N ASN A 54 -12.81 -0.93 -15.60
CA ASN A 54 -14.01 -1.62 -15.10
C ASN A 54 -13.73 -2.55 -13.90
N ARG A 55 -12.77 -2.19 -13.05
CA ARG A 55 -12.38 -2.99 -11.87
C ARG A 55 -12.95 -2.47 -10.55
N GLY A 56 -13.81 -1.45 -10.59
CA GLY A 56 -14.41 -0.80 -9.42
C GLY A 56 -15.01 -1.77 -8.38
N PRO A 57 -15.90 -2.71 -8.75
CA PRO A 57 -16.49 -3.63 -7.78
C PRO A 57 -15.47 -4.52 -7.06
N ARG A 58 -14.42 -4.96 -7.78
CA ARG A 58 -13.34 -5.79 -7.23
C ARG A 58 -12.38 -4.99 -6.36
N TRP A 59 -12.25 -3.69 -6.62
CA TRP A 59 -11.55 -2.76 -5.75
C TRP A 59 -12.33 -2.53 -4.47
N ASP A 60 -13.64 -2.31 -4.55
CA ASP A 60 -14.50 -2.10 -3.39
C ASP A 60 -14.51 -3.30 -2.44
N GLU A 61 -14.57 -4.52 -2.97
CA GLU A 61 -14.46 -5.74 -2.17
C GLU A 61 -13.13 -5.82 -1.43
N PHE A 62 -12.02 -5.58 -2.13
CA PHE A 62 -10.69 -5.62 -1.52
C PHE A 62 -10.50 -4.51 -0.47
N ARG A 63 -10.99 -3.30 -0.78
CA ARG A 63 -11.02 -2.17 0.15
C ARG A 63 -11.78 -2.53 1.43
N ARG A 64 -12.97 -3.12 1.31
CA ARG A 64 -13.76 -3.56 2.47
C ARG A 64 -13.02 -4.58 3.32
N SER A 65 -12.30 -5.53 2.71
CA SER A 65 -11.49 -6.50 3.46
C SER A 65 -10.39 -5.83 4.31
N ILE A 66 -9.81 -4.72 3.84
CA ILE A 66 -8.82 -3.96 4.60
C ILE A 66 -9.51 -3.25 5.77
N PHE A 67 -10.61 -2.53 5.50
CA PHE A 67 -11.39 -1.85 6.55
C PHE A 67 -11.87 -2.81 7.65
N ASP A 68 -12.37 -4.00 7.28
CA ASP A 68 -12.82 -4.99 8.27
C ASP A 68 -11.68 -5.47 9.20
N MET A 69 -10.43 -5.38 8.75
CA MET A 69 -9.24 -5.76 9.53
C MET A 69 -8.68 -4.61 10.37
N THR A 70 -8.79 -3.37 9.88
CA THR A 70 -8.20 -2.18 10.50
C THR A 70 -9.19 -1.39 11.35
N GLU A 71 -10.50 -1.52 11.10
CA GLU A 71 -11.57 -0.76 11.74
C GLU A 71 -12.71 -1.67 12.26
N GLY A 72 -13.33 -1.28 13.38
CA GLY A 72 -14.51 -1.94 13.94
C GLY A 72 -14.26 -3.11 14.90
N ARG A 73 -15.33 -3.84 15.25
CA ARG A 73 -15.30 -4.90 16.30
C ARG A 73 -14.44 -6.11 15.95
N LYS A 74 -14.12 -6.30 14.66
CA LYS A 74 -13.26 -7.37 14.15
C LYS A 74 -11.83 -6.89 13.86
N ALA A 75 -11.55 -5.62 14.10
CA ALA A 75 -10.20 -5.10 13.95
C ALA A 75 -9.23 -5.91 14.80
N LEU A 76 -8.05 -6.16 14.26
CA LEU A 76 -7.03 -6.95 14.95
C LEU A 76 -6.59 -6.23 16.21
N VAL A 77 -6.25 -6.99 17.25
CA VAL A 77 -5.90 -6.45 18.59
C VAL A 77 -4.83 -5.36 18.51
N ALA A 78 -3.85 -5.50 17.62
CA ALA A 78 -2.79 -4.50 17.41
C ALA A 78 -3.30 -3.17 16.84
N TRP A 79 -4.33 -3.20 15.99
CA TRP A 79 -4.97 -2.02 15.41
C TRP A 79 -6.00 -1.41 16.38
N GLN A 80 -6.65 -2.24 17.20
CA GLN A 80 -7.52 -1.77 18.29
C GLN A 80 -6.74 -1.09 19.42
N PHE A 81 -5.53 -1.53 19.73
CA PHE A 81 -4.69 -0.89 20.75
C PHE A 81 -4.22 0.52 20.35
N GLU A 82 -4.01 0.74 19.06
CA GLU A 82 -3.64 2.05 18.50
C GLU A 82 -4.89 2.86 18.12
N HIS A 83 -5.75 3.16 19.10
CA HIS A 83 -6.85 4.10 18.92
C HIS A 83 -6.35 5.55 18.78
N GLY A 84 -6.93 6.32 17.85
CA GLY A 84 -6.66 7.74 17.65
C GLY A 84 -5.89 8.06 16.36
N GLU A 85 -5.16 9.16 16.35
CA GLU A 85 -4.47 9.69 15.16
C GLU A 85 -3.50 8.70 14.52
N LYS A 86 -2.78 7.89 15.31
CA LYS A 86 -1.82 6.90 14.78
C LYS A 86 -2.51 5.80 13.96
N GLY A 87 -3.62 5.25 14.46
CA GLY A 87 -4.41 4.25 13.74
C GLY A 87 -4.89 4.78 12.40
N HIS A 88 -5.46 6.00 12.38
CA HIS A 88 -5.91 6.65 11.14
C HIS A 88 -4.75 6.86 10.14
N LYS A 89 -3.58 7.27 10.61
CA LYS A 89 -2.39 7.46 9.76
C LYS A 89 -1.91 6.14 9.15
N ALA A 90 -1.82 5.09 9.97
CA ALA A 90 -1.45 3.75 9.51
C ALA A 90 -2.45 3.18 8.50
N GLU A 91 -3.74 3.44 8.70
CA GLU A 91 -4.80 3.04 7.79
C GLU A 91 -4.68 3.76 6.44
N ARG A 92 -4.42 5.07 6.44
CA ARG A 92 -4.19 5.83 5.20
C ARG A 92 -2.98 5.31 4.43
N ALA A 93 -1.91 4.95 5.13
CA ALA A 93 -0.76 4.27 4.51
C ALA A 93 -1.17 2.92 3.90
N ALA A 94 -1.97 2.11 4.62
CA ALA A 94 -2.42 0.81 4.14
C ALA A 94 -3.30 0.93 2.89
N PHE A 95 -4.21 1.90 2.90
CA PHE A 95 -5.08 2.21 1.79
C PHE A 95 -4.29 2.65 0.55
N GLY A 96 -3.33 3.56 0.73
CA GLY A 96 -2.44 4.01 -0.35
C GLY A 96 -1.70 2.85 -1.00
N ALA A 97 -1.06 1.99 -0.21
CA ALA A 97 -0.35 0.83 -0.71
C ALA A 97 -1.26 -0.19 -1.41
N ALA A 98 -2.44 -0.45 -0.85
CA ALA A 98 -3.43 -1.32 -1.46
C ALA A 98 -3.89 -0.79 -2.83
N LEU A 99 -4.14 0.51 -2.92
CA LEU A 99 -4.51 1.18 -4.16
C LEU A 99 -3.38 1.11 -5.19
N ALA A 100 -2.13 1.35 -4.77
CA ALA A 100 -0.95 1.24 -5.62
C ALA A 100 -0.81 -0.16 -6.22
N LEU A 101 -0.88 -1.20 -5.39
CA LEU A 101 -0.79 -2.60 -5.83
C LEU A 101 -1.93 -2.96 -6.78
N PHE A 102 -3.15 -2.53 -6.46
CA PHE A 102 -4.32 -2.83 -7.27
C PHE A 102 -4.27 -2.16 -8.65
N ALA A 103 -3.84 -0.90 -8.70
CA ALA A 103 -3.76 -0.08 -9.90
C ALA A 103 -2.41 -0.18 -10.64
N ARG A 104 -1.45 -0.97 -10.14
CA ARG A 104 -0.05 -1.04 -10.60
C ARG A 104 0.13 -1.09 -12.12
N ASP A 105 -0.71 -1.86 -12.82
CA ASP A 105 -0.62 -2.05 -14.27
C ASP A 105 -1.17 -0.85 -15.08
N HIS A 106 -1.67 0.19 -14.39
CA HIS A 106 -2.41 1.31 -14.97
C HIS A 106 -1.97 2.69 -14.44
N ILE A 107 -0.95 2.74 -13.58
CA ILE A 107 -0.37 3.98 -13.06
C ILE A 107 1.14 4.02 -13.34
N THR A 108 1.73 5.20 -13.28
CA THR A 108 3.19 5.32 -13.46
C THR A 108 3.94 4.74 -12.25
N HIS A 109 5.21 4.39 -12.45
CA HIS A 109 6.07 3.93 -11.36
C HIS A 109 6.19 4.98 -10.23
N GLU A 110 6.25 6.26 -10.58
CA GLU A 110 6.30 7.37 -9.62
C GLU A 110 5.00 7.48 -8.80
N GLN A 111 3.83 7.33 -9.44
CA GLN A 111 2.54 7.31 -8.75
C GLN A 111 2.44 6.10 -7.81
N PHE A 112 2.88 4.93 -8.28
CA PHE A 112 2.96 3.73 -7.45
C PHE A 112 3.87 3.96 -6.24
N ALA A 113 5.07 4.48 -6.46
CA ALA A 113 6.03 4.77 -5.41
C ALA A 113 5.45 5.75 -4.39
N THR A 114 4.84 6.83 -4.85
CA THR A 114 4.20 7.85 -4.00
C THR A 114 3.13 7.25 -3.08
N LEU A 115 2.28 6.36 -3.59
CA LEU A 115 1.20 5.74 -2.83
C LEU A 115 1.70 4.64 -1.87
N ALA A 116 2.71 3.87 -2.27
CA ALA A 116 3.24 2.75 -1.48
C ALA A 116 4.28 3.18 -0.44
N ARG A 117 4.96 4.33 -0.63
CA ARG A 117 6.05 4.80 0.23
C ARG A 117 5.70 4.86 1.71
N PRO A 118 4.53 5.37 2.13
CA PRO A 118 4.15 5.39 3.54
C PRO A 118 4.14 4.02 4.20
N MET A 119 3.66 3.00 3.48
CA MET A 119 3.54 1.64 4.01
C MET A 119 4.83 0.82 3.84
N ASP A 120 5.76 1.24 2.97
CA ASP A 120 7.05 0.57 2.79
C ASP A 120 7.88 0.52 4.10
N GLU A 121 7.69 1.50 4.98
CA GLU A 121 8.32 1.53 6.31
C GLU A 121 7.89 0.36 7.21
N ALA A 122 6.67 -0.13 7.02
CA ALA A 122 6.14 -1.30 7.74
C ALA A 122 6.22 -2.59 6.90
N LEU A 123 6.16 -2.47 5.56
CA LEU A 123 6.20 -3.57 4.59
C LEU A 123 7.29 -3.32 3.53
N PRO A 124 8.57 -3.59 3.85
CA PRO A 124 9.73 -3.24 3.01
C PRO A 124 9.82 -3.88 1.63
N TRP A 125 8.87 -4.76 1.28
CA TRP A 125 8.81 -5.42 -0.03
C TRP A 125 7.96 -4.65 -1.03
N LEU A 126 7.23 -3.61 -0.60
CA LEU A 126 6.37 -2.81 -1.46
C LEU A 126 7.17 -2.04 -2.50
N LEU A 127 8.31 -1.48 -2.09
CA LEU A 127 9.25 -0.81 -2.99
C LEU A 127 10.57 -1.58 -3.04
N PRO A 128 11.07 -1.89 -4.26
CA PRO A 128 12.42 -2.43 -4.37
C PRO A 128 13.42 -1.37 -3.88
N LYS A 129 14.19 -1.71 -2.85
CA LYS A 129 15.18 -0.80 -2.22
C LYS A 129 16.43 -0.59 -3.08
N GLU A 130 16.67 -1.51 -4.01
CA GLU A 130 17.68 -1.38 -5.05
C GLU A 130 16.97 -1.41 -6.42
N PRO A 131 17.40 -0.60 -7.41
CA PRO A 131 17.01 -0.84 -8.78
C PRO A 131 17.38 -2.28 -9.15
N ALA A 132 16.55 -2.97 -9.93
CA ALA A 132 16.92 -4.26 -10.47
C ALA A 132 18.29 -4.11 -11.14
N HIS A 133 19.29 -4.84 -10.65
CA HIS A 133 20.60 -4.84 -11.28
C HIS A 133 20.36 -5.15 -12.77
N PRO A 134 20.81 -4.28 -13.71
CA PRO A 134 20.68 -4.59 -15.11
C PRO A 134 21.33 -5.96 -15.34
N TYR A 135 20.65 -6.83 -16.09
CA TYR A 135 21.27 -8.08 -16.52
C TYR A 135 22.59 -7.70 -17.21
N PRO A 136 23.75 -8.25 -16.81
CA PRO A 136 24.97 -7.96 -17.52
C PRO A 136 24.77 -8.41 -18.97
N GLU A 137 24.75 -7.46 -19.91
CA GLU A 137 24.64 -7.72 -21.36
C GLU A 137 25.92 -8.39 -21.92
N GLY A 138 26.71 -9.06 -21.09
CA GLY A 138 28.04 -9.58 -21.41
C GLY A 138 28.19 -11.10 -21.49
N ASP A 139 27.31 -11.89 -20.84
CA ASP A 139 27.50 -13.35 -20.75
C ASP A 139 26.55 -14.15 -21.67
N ARG A 140 26.30 -13.62 -22.87
CA ARG A 140 25.95 -14.46 -24.01
C ARG A 140 27.20 -14.61 -24.88
N GLU A 141 28.16 -15.37 -24.37
CA GLU A 141 29.14 -16.01 -25.24
C GLU A 141 28.39 -16.99 -26.17
N VAL A 142 28.74 -16.87 -27.45
CA VAL A 142 28.32 -17.69 -28.59
C VAL A 142 28.86 -19.11 -28.52
#